data_AF-A0AAD8LUP1-F1
#
_entry.id   AF-A0AAD8LUP1-F1
#
_cell.length_a   1.000
_cell.length_b   1.000
_cell.length_c   1.000
_cell.angle_alpha   90.00
_cell.angle_beta   90.00
_cell.angle_gamma   90.00
#
_symmetry.space_group_name_H-M   'P 1'
#
loop_
_entity.id
_entity.type
_entity.pdbx_description
1 polymer ?
#
loop_
_entity_poly.entity_id
_entity_poly.type
_entity_poly.pdbx_seq_one_letter_code
_entity_poly.pdbx_strand_id
1 'polypeptide(L)'
;MAQTSLLQGKRFYCREWVFHKLLHCLQEKTNSMINSAPHKQASVANPGSSASTAPSKGGPWGVLLVGGPGSGKSAVCTELLWPSSPQGLQRGLHRQGLAFHFCRADDSDTLSVSGFIRGLVAQICHGGLIQGYEEKVRDPAVQSALQPEECERNPAEAFRRCILLPLQAAKPPQQSVFILVDSVDEGCHFAEGEQRSSSSSRTIAELLASHHEFFPPWLLLLCSARKQNKAVTKLFTGFRKISLDDLRKAYIVKDVQQLKERTPASATKRKLRCSLHLEQNPS
;
A
#
# COMPACT_ATOMS: atom_id res chain seq x y z
N MET A 1 1.38 -13.68 -14.23
CA MET A 1 2.68 -14.21 -13.75
C MET A 1 2.65 -14.18 -12.24
N ALA A 2 2.97 -15.29 -11.55
CA ALA A 2 3.10 -15.28 -10.10
C ALA A 2 4.33 -14.44 -9.75
N GLN A 3 4.13 -13.23 -9.22
CA GLN A 3 5.25 -12.45 -8.69
C GLN A 3 5.82 -13.21 -7.50
N THR A 4 7.09 -13.61 -7.61
CA THR A 4 7.83 -14.28 -6.54
C THR A 4 8.58 -13.25 -5.70
N SER A 5 9.01 -13.66 -4.50
CA SER A 5 9.76 -12.79 -3.59
C SER A 5 10.97 -12.15 -4.27
N LEU A 6 11.07 -10.82 -4.25
CA LEU A 6 12.28 -10.07 -4.66
C LEU A 6 13.51 -10.39 -3.78
N LEU A 7 13.30 -11.09 -2.67
CA LEU A 7 14.34 -11.57 -1.77
C LEU A 7 14.68 -13.05 -1.99
N GLN A 8 14.30 -13.65 -3.12
CA GLN A 8 14.60 -15.06 -3.40
C GLN A 8 16.12 -15.34 -3.25
N GLY A 9 16.48 -16.23 -2.32
CA GLY A 9 17.86 -16.56 -1.97
C GLY A 9 18.62 -15.52 -1.12
N LYS A 10 17.97 -14.42 -0.72
CA LYS A 10 18.54 -13.35 0.11
C LYS A 10 17.85 -13.32 1.47
N ARG A 11 18.63 -13.17 2.54
CA ARG A 11 18.07 -12.99 3.88
C ARG A 11 17.61 -11.55 4.08
N PHE A 12 16.40 -11.39 4.62
CA PHE A 12 15.95 -10.14 5.19
C PHE A 12 16.59 -9.94 6.56
N TYR A 13 17.18 -8.77 6.78
CA TYR A 13 17.82 -8.42 8.05
C TYR A 13 17.37 -7.03 8.50
N CYS A 14 17.16 -6.88 9.80
CA CYS A 14 16.81 -5.62 10.44
C CYS A 14 15.40 -5.14 10.00
N ARG A 15 14.88 -4.06 10.60
CA ARG A 15 13.52 -3.52 10.31
C ARG A 15 12.35 -4.32 10.86
N GLU A 16 12.58 -5.27 11.76
CA GLU A 16 11.51 -6.07 12.36
C GLU A 16 10.47 -5.20 13.12
N TRP A 17 10.92 -4.05 13.62
CA TRP A 17 10.06 -3.04 14.25
C TRP A 17 8.99 -2.47 13.30
N VAL A 18 9.21 -2.51 11.98
CA VAL A 18 8.23 -2.06 10.99
C VAL A 18 7.02 -2.99 11.02
N PHE A 19 7.24 -4.30 11.02
CA PHE A 19 6.16 -5.29 11.08
C PHE A 19 5.37 -5.20 12.38
N HIS A 20 6.03 -4.87 13.50
CA HIS A 20 5.32 -4.60 14.75
C HIS A 20 4.38 -3.38 14.63
N LYS A 21 4.83 -2.30 13.97
CA LYS A 21 3.96 -1.14 13.72
C LYS A 21 2.82 -1.45 12.76
N LEU A 22 3.06 -2.24 11.71
CA LEU A 22 2.02 -2.65 10.76
C LEU A 22 0.97 -3.54 11.43
N LEU A 23 1.42 -4.52 12.24
CA LEU A 23 0.54 -5.37 13.02
C LEU A 23 -0.33 -4.54 13.97
N HIS A 24 0.25 -3.56 14.65
CA HIS A 24 -0.51 -2.64 15.50
C HIS A 24 -1.59 -1.89 14.73
N CYS A 25 -1.29 -1.37 13.53
CA CYS A 25 -2.28 -0.68 12.71
C CYS A 25 -3.43 -1.59 12.27
N LEU A 26 -3.14 -2.85 11.91
CA LEU A 26 -4.17 -3.83 11.56
C LEU A 26 -5.02 -4.24 12.76
N GLN A 27 -4.42 -4.36 13.95
CA GLN A 27 -5.12 -4.64 15.20
C GLN A 27 -6.02 -3.48 15.63
N GLU A 28 -5.53 -2.23 15.58
CA GLU A 28 -6.33 -1.02 15.84
C GLU A 28 -7.58 -1.01 14.96
N LYS A 29 -7.42 -1.33 13.66
CA LYS A 29 -8.52 -1.37 12.70
C LYS A 29 -9.48 -2.54 12.95
N THR A 30 -8.95 -3.70 13.31
CA THR A 30 -9.75 -4.88 13.69
C THR A 30 -10.61 -4.59 14.93
N ASN A 31 -10.01 -3.99 15.96
CA ASN A 31 -10.72 -3.62 17.18
C ASN A 31 -11.78 -2.55 16.92
N SER A 32 -11.48 -1.57 16.05
CA SER A 32 -12.46 -0.55 15.65
C SER A 32 -13.69 -1.17 14.98
N MET A 33 -13.52 -2.21 14.15
CA MET A 33 -14.65 -2.91 13.55
C MET A 33 -15.55 -3.56 14.61
N ILE A 34 -14.93 -4.33 15.52
CA ILE A 34 -15.64 -5.09 16.56
C ILE A 34 -16.43 -4.14 17.46
N ASN A 35 -15.81 -3.02 17.87
CA ASN A 35 -16.44 -2.04 18.75
C ASN A 35 -17.51 -1.17 18.05
N SER A 36 -17.52 -1.12 16.71
CA SER A 36 -18.53 -0.40 15.92
C SER A 36 -19.75 -1.25 15.54
N ALA A 37 -19.77 -2.54 15.90
CA ALA A 37 -20.94 -3.39 15.68
C ALA A 37 -22.11 -2.90 16.58
N PRO A 38 -23.34 -2.79 16.05
CA PRO A 38 -24.42 -2.16 16.78
C PRO A 38 -24.89 -3.04 17.94
N HIS A 39 -24.58 -2.63 19.17
CA HIS A 39 -25.44 -2.94 20.30
C HIS A 39 -26.77 -2.21 20.03
N LYS A 40 -27.83 -2.97 19.74
CA LYS A 40 -29.20 -2.44 19.74
C LYS A 40 -29.52 -1.90 21.14
N GLN A 41 -29.39 -0.59 21.33
CA GLN A 41 -30.17 0.16 22.31
C GLN A 41 -30.80 1.34 21.57
N ALA A 42 -32.08 1.17 21.26
CA ALA A 42 -32.91 2.24 20.77
C ALA A 42 -33.12 3.25 21.90
N SER A 43 -32.42 4.38 21.86
CA SER A 43 -32.82 5.59 22.58
C SER A 43 -33.42 6.56 21.57
N VAL A 44 -34.73 6.76 21.69
CA VAL A 44 -35.53 7.71 20.92
C VAL A 44 -34.96 9.12 21.12
N ALA A 45 -34.60 9.83 20.04
CA ALA A 45 -34.18 11.22 20.08
C ALA A 45 -34.97 12.06 19.05
N ASN A 46 -35.50 13.18 19.53
CA ASN A 46 -36.34 14.16 18.84
C ASN A 46 -35.67 14.81 17.61
N PRO A 47 -36.47 15.32 16.64
CA PRO A 47 -35.95 16.04 15.49
C PRO A 47 -35.76 17.52 15.82
N GLY A 48 -34.53 18.03 15.67
CA GLY A 48 -34.27 19.46 15.75
C GLY A 48 -32.83 19.82 16.04
N SER A 49 -31.97 19.79 15.02
CA SER A 49 -30.83 20.71 14.86
C SER A 49 -29.99 20.30 13.65
N SER A 50 -29.82 21.24 12.72
CA SER A 50 -28.88 21.17 11.61
C SER A 50 -27.46 21.25 12.16
N ALA A 51 -26.75 20.12 12.19
CA ALA A 51 -25.33 20.05 12.51
C ALA A 51 -24.58 19.39 11.36
N SER A 52 -23.63 20.14 10.81
CA SER A 52 -22.58 19.67 9.91
C SER A 52 -21.89 18.43 10.51
N THR A 53 -21.93 17.34 9.75
CA THR A 53 -21.31 16.06 10.10
C THR A 53 -19.79 16.23 10.13
N ALA A 54 -19.23 16.50 11.32
CA ALA A 54 -17.81 16.38 11.54
C ALA A 54 -17.38 14.91 11.29
N PRO A 55 -16.23 14.66 10.64
CA PRO A 55 -15.77 13.30 10.41
C PRO A 55 -15.49 12.64 11.77
N SER A 56 -16.15 11.52 12.02
CA SER A 56 -15.86 10.63 13.14
C SER A 56 -14.37 10.35 13.19
N LYS A 57 -13.74 10.40 14.38
CA LYS A 57 -12.32 10.06 14.61
C LYS A 57 -12.04 8.58 14.26
N GLY A 58 -12.00 8.26 12.97
CA GLY A 58 -11.56 6.99 12.42
C GLY A 58 -10.04 6.95 12.35
N GLY A 59 -9.44 5.78 12.60
CA GLY A 59 -8.01 5.58 12.41
C GLY A 59 -7.55 5.86 10.96
N PRO A 60 -6.23 6.01 10.73
CA PRO A 60 -5.72 6.35 9.41
C PRO A 60 -6.11 5.31 8.35
N TRP A 61 -6.52 5.78 7.17
CA TRP A 61 -6.91 4.95 6.01
C TRP A 61 -5.78 4.08 5.46
N GLY A 62 -4.53 4.44 5.79
CA GLY A 62 -3.38 3.69 5.34
C GLY A 62 -2.07 4.07 6.04
N VAL A 63 -1.01 3.36 5.63
CA VAL A 63 0.37 3.56 6.05
C VAL A 63 1.19 3.90 4.81
N LEU A 64 2.02 4.94 4.91
CA LEU A 64 2.99 5.30 3.88
C LEU A 64 4.41 5.03 4.39
N LEU A 65 5.06 4.02 3.82
CA LEU A 65 6.45 3.68 4.05
C LEU A 65 7.36 4.58 3.21
N VAL A 66 8.20 5.39 3.86
CA VAL A 66 9.08 6.36 3.18
C VAL A 66 10.55 6.12 3.51
N GLY A 67 11.42 6.48 2.58
CA GLY A 67 12.87 6.48 2.76
C GLY A 67 13.59 6.73 1.45
N GLY A 68 14.87 7.07 1.53
CA GLY A 68 15.73 7.25 0.36
C GLY A 68 15.94 5.96 -0.45
N PRO A 69 16.60 6.08 -1.61
CA PRO A 69 17.08 4.93 -2.36
C PRO A 69 17.91 3.99 -1.47
N GLY A 70 17.72 2.68 -1.62
CA GLY A 70 18.46 1.69 -0.83
C GLY A 70 18.05 1.56 0.64
N SER A 71 17.06 2.32 1.14
CA SER A 71 16.61 2.22 2.54
C SER A 71 15.90 0.91 2.90
N GLY A 72 15.61 0.06 1.91
CA GLY A 72 15.00 -1.25 2.09
C GLY A 72 13.46 -1.29 2.03
N LYS A 73 12.79 -0.29 1.43
CA LYS A 73 11.32 -0.25 1.31
C LYS A 73 10.75 -1.49 0.63
N SER A 74 11.18 -1.77 -0.60
CA SER A 74 10.73 -2.94 -1.36
C SER A 74 11.10 -4.27 -0.68
N ALA A 75 12.21 -4.30 0.07
CA ALA A 75 12.58 -5.47 0.88
C ALA A 75 11.58 -5.70 2.03
N VAL A 76 11.17 -4.63 2.74
CA VAL A 76 10.12 -4.70 3.77
C VAL A 76 8.80 -5.16 3.16
N CYS A 77 8.40 -4.59 2.02
CA CYS A 77 7.17 -4.99 1.31
C CYS A 77 7.20 -6.47 0.90
N THR A 78 8.34 -6.93 0.37
CA THR A 78 8.53 -8.32 -0.05
C THR A 78 8.49 -9.28 1.14
N GLU A 79 9.21 -8.98 2.22
CA GLU A 79 9.21 -9.81 3.44
C GLU A 79 7.84 -9.83 4.11
N LEU A 80 7.04 -8.77 3.98
CA LEU A 80 5.66 -8.75 4.49
C LEU A 80 4.76 -9.76 3.78
N LEU A 81 4.88 -9.87 2.46
CA LEU A 81 4.07 -10.76 1.62
C LEU A 81 4.60 -12.20 1.64
N TRP A 82 5.91 -12.36 1.62
CA TRP A 82 6.59 -13.66 1.57
C TRP A 82 7.70 -13.71 2.62
N PRO A 83 7.34 -13.90 3.90
CA PRO A 83 8.31 -13.86 4.99
C PRO A 83 9.32 -14.98 4.87
N SER A 84 10.60 -14.61 4.91
CA SER A 84 11.73 -15.53 4.94
C SER A 84 12.25 -15.78 6.36
N SER A 85 11.92 -14.89 7.30
CA SER A 85 12.36 -14.98 8.70
C SER A 85 11.37 -15.77 9.57
N PRO A 86 11.84 -16.56 10.57
CA PRO A 86 10.96 -17.22 11.54
C PRO A 86 10.03 -16.23 12.25
N GLN A 87 10.55 -15.04 12.61
CA GLN A 87 9.76 -13.99 13.25
C GLN A 87 8.68 -13.43 12.32
N GLY A 88 8.96 -13.29 11.01
CA GLY A 88 7.97 -12.89 10.01
C GLY A 88 6.85 -13.93 9.86
N LEU A 89 7.20 -15.21 9.81
CA LEU A 89 6.25 -16.32 9.75
C LEU A 89 5.35 -16.37 10.99
N GLN A 90 5.94 -16.26 12.18
CA GLN A 90 5.21 -16.28 13.46
C GLN A 90 4.22 -15.12 13.61
N ARG A 91 4.53 -13.94 13.04
CA ARG A 91 3.60 -12.79 13.05
C ARG A 91 2.36 -12.99 12.17
N GLY A 92 2.44 -13.86 11.16
CA GLY A 92 1.29 -14.19 10.30
C GLY A 92 0.77 -13.07 9.40
N LEU A 93 1.46 -11.93 9.29
CA LEU A 93 0.97 -10.76 8.53
C LEU A 93 0.73 -11.08 7.04
N HIS A 94 1.55 -11.95 6.44
CA HIS A 94 1.38 -12.39 5.05
C HIS A 94 -0.02 -12.96 4.76
N ARG A 95 -0.71 -13.53 5.76
CA ARG A 95 -2.06 -14.08 5.63
C ARG A 95 -3.16 -13.01 5.57
N GLN A 96 -2.85 -11.78 5.97
CA GLN A 96 -3.74 -10.62 5.90
C GLN A 96 -3.53 -9.81 4.60
N GLY A 97 -2.63 -10.23 3.72
CA GLY A 97 -2.42 -9.60 2.42
C GLY A 97 -3.54 -9.96 1.45
N LEU A 98 -4.35 -8.95 1.08
CA LEU A 98 -5.48 -9.12 0.17
C LEU A 98 -5.03 -9.08 -1.30
N ALA A 99 -4.19 -8.11 -1.63
CA ALA A 99 -3.60 -7.95 -2.95
C ALA A 99 -2.34 -7.10 -2.84
N PHE A 100 -1.48 -7.16 -3.84
CA PHE A 100 -0.27 -6.36 -3.89
C PHE A 100 0.07 -5.92 -5.31
N HIS A 101 0.87 -4.87 -5.41
CA HIS A 101 1.39 -4.37 -6.68
C HIS A 101 2.76 -3.74 -6.47
N PHE A 102 3.70 -3.99 -7.38
CA PHE A 102 5.04 -3.39 -7.38
C PHE A 102 5.18 -2.52 -8.61
N CYS A 103 5.18 -1.20 -8.41
CA CYS A 103 5.48 -0.25 -9.48
C CYS A 103 6.99 -0.29 -9.78
N ARG A 104 7.34 -0.44 -11.05
CA ARG A 104 8.71 -0.58 -11.51
C ARG A 104 8.99 0.40 -12.64
N ALA A 105 9.99 1.26 -12.47
CA ALA A 105 10.37 2.23 -13.50
C ALA A 105 10.90 1.58 -14.79
N ASP A 106 11.41 0.35 -14.71
CA ASP A 106 11.92 -0.42 -15.85
C ASP A 106 10.84 -1.25 -16.57
N ASP A 107 9.60 -1.21 -16.11
CA ASP A 107 8.50 -2.01 -16.64
C ASP A 107 7.20 -1.19 -16.70
N SER A 108 6.93 -0.62 -17.87
CA SER A 108 5.77 0.25 -18.11
C SER A 108 4.43 -0.42 -17.81
N ASP A 109 4.33 -1.74 -17.96
CA ASP A 109 3.09 -2.47 -17.69
C ASP A 109 2.71 -2.39 -16.21
N THR A 110 3.72 -2.33 -15.33
CA THR A 110 3.50 -2.13 -13.89
C THR A 110 3.10 -0.70 -13.52
N LEU A 111 3.24 0.26 -14.43
CA LEU A 111 2.82 1.65 -14.21
C LEU A 111 1.42 1.92 -14.79
N SER A 112 0.89 1.02 -15.60
CA SER A 112 -0.47 1.11 -16.16
C SER A 112 -1.53 1.10 -15.06
N VAL A 113 -2.37 2.13 -15.02
CA VAL A 113 -3.50 2.21 -14.08
C VAL A 113 -4.55 1.12 -14.37
N SER A 114 -4.83 0.85 -15.65
CA SER A 114 -5.73 -0.24 -16.06
C SER A 114 -5.16 -1.61 -15.68
N GLY A 115 -3.86 -1.82 -15.93
CA GLY A 115 -3.14 -3.02 -15.51
C GLY A 115 -3.19 -3.23 -13.99
N PHE A 116 -2.97 -2.18 -13.21
CA PHE A 116 -3.09 -2.18 -11.76
C PHE A 116 -4.49 -2.59 -11.28
N ILE A 117 -5.56 -1.94 -11.79
CA ILE A 117 -6.95 -2.24 -11.40
C ILE A 117 -7.27 -3.71 -11.68
N ARG A 118 -6.99 -4.17 -12.91
CA ARG A 118 -7.26 -5.56 -13.32
C ARG A 118 -6.44 -6.55 -12.51
N GLY A 119 -5.18 -6.22 -12.21
CA GLY A 119 -4.30 -7.03 -11.36
C GLY A 119 -4.81 -7.18 -9.94
N LEU A 120 -5.34 -6.10 -9.33
CA LEU A 120 -5.97 -6.17 -8.02
C LEU A 120 -7.24 -7.03 -8.03
N VAL A 121 -8.14 -6.80 -8.99
CA VAL A 121 -9.37 -7.60 -9.12
C VAL A 121 -9.06 -9.08 -9.24
N ALA A 122 -8.10 -9.45 -10.10
CA ALA A 122 -7.66 -10.82 -10.25
C ALA A 122 -7.15 -11.39 -8.91
N GLN A 123 -6.27 -10.69 -8.20
CA GLN A 123 -5.73 -11.15 -6.92
C GLN A 123 -6.81 -11.33 -5.85
N ILE A 124 -7.75 -10.38 -5.73
CA ILE A 124 -8.82 -10.44 -4.74
C ILE A 124 -9.75 -11.64 -5.01
N CYS A 125 -10.12 -11.88 -6.28
CA CYS A 125 -10.91 -13.05 -6.66
C CYS A 125 -10.19 -14.37 -6.34
N HIS A 126 -8.89 -14.48 -6.67
CA HIS A 126 -8.13 -15.71 -6.41
C HIS A 126 -7.80 -15.92 -4.93
N GLY A 127 -7.69 -14.85 -4.14
CA GLY A 127 -7.27 -14.92 -2.74
C GLY A 127 -8.32 -15.49 -1.80
N GLY A 128 -9.61 -15.42 -2.16
CA GLY A 128 -10.72 -16.01 -1.37
C GLY A 128 -10.93 -15.42 0.03
N LEU A 129 -10.17 -14.37 0.41
CA LEU A 129 -10.26 -13.75 1.74
C LEU A 129 -11.56 -12.95 1.94
N ILE A 130 -12.17 -12.46 0.85
CA ILE A 130 -13.37 -11.64 0.87
C ILE A 130 -14.52 -12.43 0.24
N GLN A 131 -15.39 -12.98 1.10
CA GLN A 131 -16.57 -13.72 0.66
C GLN A 131 -17.52 -12.84 -0.15
N GLY A 132 -18.04 -13.37 -1.26
CA GLY A 132 -18.99 -12.64 -2.08
C GLY A 132 -18.37 -11.58 -3.00
N TYR A 133 -17.04 -11.45 -3.08
CA TYR A 133 -16.39 -10.48 -3.97
C TYR A 133 -16.43 -10.95 -5.43
N GLU A 134 -16.07 -12.21 -5.68
CA GLU A 134 -16.00 -12.76 -7.03
C GLU A 134 -17.38 -12.74 -7.72
N GLU A 135 -18.44 -13.09 -7.00
CA GLU A 135 -19.81 -13.09 -7.52
C GLU A 135 -20.25 -11.68 -7.94
N LYS A 136 -19.87 -10.65 -7.18
CA LYS A 136 -20.15 -9.25 -7.53
C LYS A 136 -19.36 -8.80 -8.76
N VAL A 137 -18.10 -9.23 -8.88
CA VAL A 137 -17.27 -8.90 -10.03
C VAL A 137 -17.76 -9.61 -11.30
N ARG A 138 -18.40 -10.77 -11.19
CA ARG A 138 -19.02 -11.48 -12.33
C ARG A 138 -20.26 -10.80 -12.93
N ASP A 139 -20.79 -9.74 -12.29
CA ASP A 139 -21.87 -8.93 -12.86
C ASP A 139 -21.46 -8.38 -14.26
N PRO A 140 -22.30 -8.53 -15.30
CA PRO A 140 -21.97 -8.06 -16.66
C PRO A 140 -21.60 -6.58 -16.74
N ALA A 141 -22.20 -5.71 -15.93
CA ALA A 141 -21.89 -4.28 -15.92
C ALA A 141 -20.51 -4.00 -15.30
N VAL A 142 -20.09 -4.81 -14.33
CA VAL A 142 -18.75 -4.74 -13.72
C VAL A 142 -17.70 -5.31 -14.68
N GLN A 143 -17.99 -6.44 -15.33
CA GLN A 143 -17.12 -7.02 -16.36
C GLN A 143 -16.90 -6.09 -17.56
N SER A 144 -17.93 -5.33 -17.95
CA SER A 144 -17.81 -4.30 -18.99
C SER A 144 -16.82 -3.20 -18.58
N ALA A 145 -16.93 -2.69 -17.34
CA ALA A 145 -16.00 -1.68 -16.82
C ALA A 145 -14.56 -2.21 -16.62
N LEU A 146 -14.38 -3.53 -16.52
CA LEU A 146 -13.07 -4.18 -16.37
C LEU A 146 -12.39 -4.50 -17.72
N GLN A 147 -13.08 -4.29 -18.85
CA GLN A 147 -12.47 -4.43 -20.16
C GLN A 147 -11.28 -3.46 -20.29
N PRO A 148 -10.15 -3.87 -20.89
CA PRO A 148 -8.94 -3.04 -20.95
C PRO A 148 -9.20 -1.63 -21.47
N GLU A 149 -9.93 -1.51 -22.59
CA GLU A 149 -10.24 -0.24 -23.24
C GLU A 149 -11.13 0.67 -22.37
N GLU A 150 -12.17 0.11 -21.75
CA GLU A 150 -13.08 0.89 -20.89
C GLU A 150 -12.38 1.30 -19.58
N CYS A 151 -11.57 0.42 -19.02
CA CYS A 151 -10.79 0.69 -17.83
C CYS A 151 -9.69 1.76 -18.09
N GLU A 152 -9.11 1.80 -19.28
CA GLU A 152 -8.19 2.87 -19.70
C GLU A 152 -8.91 4.19 -19.95
N ARG A 153 -10.11 4.13 -20.56
CA ARG A 153 -10.95 5.29 -20.82
C ARG A 153 -11.43 5.97 -19.54
N ASN A 154 -11.81 5.18 -18.52
CA ASN A 154 -12.34 5.71 -17.27
C ASN A 154 -11.82 4.92 -16.04
N PRO A 155 -10.55 5.10 -15.65
CA PRO A 155 -9.93 4.31 -14.58
C PRO A 155 -10.55 4.57 -13.21
N ALA A 156 -11.04 5.79 -12.94
CA ALA A 156 -11.70 6.11 -11.67
C ALA A 156 -13.02 5.34 -11.52
N GLU A 157 -13.84 5.30 -12.58
CA GLU A 157 -15.10 4.55 -12.56
C GLU A 157 -14.86 3.04 -12.54
N ALA A 158 -13.87 2.53 -13.28
CA ALA A 158 -13.47 1.13 -13.22
C ALA A 158 -12.99 0.74 -11.82
N PHE A 159 -12.13 1.55 -11.19
CA PHE A 159 -11.69 1.33 -9.80
C PHE A 159 -12.87 1.32 -8.83
N ARG A 160 -13.82 2.25 -9.00
CA ARG A 160 -15.03 2.34 -8.18
C ARG A 160 -15.91 1.10 -8.33
N ARG A 161 -16.26 0.71 -9.55
CA ARG A 161 -17.18 -0.41 -9.84
C ARG A 161 -16.57 -1.77 -9.55
N CYS A 162 -15.29 -1.94 -9.86
CA CYS A 162 -14.65 -3.25 -9.81
C CYS A 162 -13.98 -3.53 -8.45
N ILE A 163 -13.59 -2.50 -7.69
CA ILE A 163 -12.87 -2.67 -6.42
C ILE A 163 -13.65 -2.08 -5.25
N LEU A 164 -13.98 -0.78 -5.28
CA LEU A 164 -14.56 -0.12 -4.11
C LEU A 164 -15.96 -0.65 -3.77
N LEU A 165 -16.90 -0.61 -4.71
CA LEU A 165 -18.28 -1.05 -4.44
C LEU A 165 -18.36 -2.52 -4.03
N PRO A 166 -17.66 -3.47 -4.70
CA PRO A 166 -17.74 -4.87 -4.31
C PRO A 166 -17.13 -5.13 -2.92
N LEU A 167 -16.05 -4.43 -2.55
CA LEU A 167 -15.46 -4.53 -1.22
C LEU A 167 -16.35 -3.87 -0.15
N GLN A 168 -16.96 -2.73 -0.42
CA GLN A 168 -17.89 -2.06 0.50
C GLN A 168 -19.13 -2.91 0.78
N ALA A 169 -19.64 -3.60 -0.23
CA ALA A 169 -20.79 -4.50 -0.11
C ALA A 169 -20.42 -5.89 0.40
N ALA A 170 -19.14 -6.19 0.66
CA ALA A 170 -18.71 -7.46 1.22
C ALA A 170 -18.87 -7.49 2.75
N LYS A 171 -19.10 -8.69 3.29
CA LYS A 171 -19.08 -8.89 4.74
C LYS A 171 -17.66 -8.64 5.26
N PRO A 172 -17.48 -7.89 6.35
CA PRO A 172 -16.16 -7.69 6.94
C PRO A 172 -15.48 -9.04 7.29
N PRO A 173 -14.18 -9.20 6.98
CA PRO A 173 -13.42 -10.37 7.40
C PRO A 173 -13.20 -10.40 8.93
N GLN A 174 -12.84 -11.56 9.49
CA GLN A 174 -12.58 -11.72 10.93
C GLN A 174 -11.39 -10.87 11.42
N GLN A 175 -10.43 -10.61 10.55
CA GLN A 175 -9.27 -9.78 10.80
C GLN A 175 -9.17 -8.74 9.68
N SER A 176 -8.69 -7.54 10.01
CA SER A 176 -8.35 -6.56 8.98
C SER A 176 -7.35 -7.12 7.98
N VAL A 177 -7.49 -6.71 6.73
CA VAL A 177 -6.61 -7.08 5.63
C VAL A 177 -5.96 -5.84 5.02
N PHE A 178 -4.93 -6.01 4.19
CA PHE A 178 -4.27 -4.89 3.52
C PHE A 178 -4.10 -5.10 2.02
N ILE A 179 -4.08 -3.98 1.29
CA ILE A 179 -3.55 -3.91 -0.08
C ILE A 179 -2.19 -3.23 -0.02
N LEU A 180 -1.18 -3.85 -0.62
CA LEU A 180 0.18 -3.32 -0.68
C LEU A 180 0.48 -2.72 -2.06
N VAL A 181 0.99 -1.50 -2.11
CA VAL A 181 1.50 -0.90 -3.35
C VAL A 181 2.91 -0.37 -3.12
N ASP A 182 3.90 -1.08 -3.64
CA ASP A 182 5.30 -0.69 -3.52
C ASP A 182 5.67 0.34 -4.60
N SER A 183 6.43 1.35 -4.19
CA SER A 183 7.03 2.37 -5.06
C SER A 183 6.01 3.15 -5.89
N VAL A 184 4.91 3.59 -5.25
CA VAL A 184 3.81 4.34 -5.91
C VAL A 184 4.28 5.61 -6.61
N ASP A 185 5.48 6.09 -6.31
CA ASP A 185 6.07 7.28 -6.93
C ASP A 185 6.78 7.06 -8.26
N GLU A 186 7.01 5.82 -8.71
CA GLU A 186 7.73 5.54 -9.97
C GLU A 186 6.95 5.99 -11.22
N GLY A 187 5.62 6.01 -11.18
CA GLY A 187 4.79 6.50 -12.30
C GLY A 187 4.56 8.02 -12.30
N CYS A 188 5.10 8.74 -11.30
CA CYS A 188 4.83 10.16 -11.10
C CYS A 188 5.99 11.03 -11.57
N HIS A 189 6.04 11.34 -12.87
CA HIS A 189 6.92 12.38 -13.41
C HIS A 189 6.19 13.72 -13.38
N PHE A 190 6.25 14.43 -12.24
CA PHE A 190 5.76 15.80 -12.20
C PHE A 190 6.77 16.70 -12.91
N ALA A 191 6.55 16.97 -14.19
CA ALA A 191 7.21 18.10 -14.85
C ALA A 191 6.69 19.39 -14.20
N GLU A 192 7.60 20.28 -13.78
CA GLU A 192 7.24 21.61 -13.31
C GLU A 192 6.59 22.39 -14.46
N GLY A 193 5.26 22.51 -14.47
CA GLY A 193 4.57 23.46 -15.36
C GLY A 193 3.24 23.04 -15.97
N GLU A 194 2.85 21.76 -15.95
CA GLU A 194 1.59 21.36 -16.61
C GLU A 194 0.38 21.48 -15.69
N GLN A 195 -0.49 22.41 -16.06
CA GLN A 195 -1.80 22.72 -15.49
C GLN A 195 -2.66 21.47 -15.23
N ARG A 196 -3.28 21.48 -14.04
CA ARG A 196 -4.21 20.46 -13.54
C ARG A 196 -5.58 20.61 -14.19
N SER A 197 -5.77 20.00 -15.34
CA SER A 197 -7.11 19.86 -15.94
C SER A 197 -7.28 18.49 -16.60
N SER A 198 -7.63 17.49 -15.81
CA SER A 198 -8.40 16.33 -16.29
C SER A 198 -9.00 15.60 -15.08
N SER A 199 -10.30 15.31 -15.12
CA SER A 199 -11.01 14.51 -14.11
C SER A 199 -10.59 13.02 -14.09
N SER A 200 -9.66 12.61 -14.95
CA SER A 200 -9.05 11.28 -14.96
C SER A 200 -7.79 11.24 -14.08
N SER A 201 -7.73 10.27 -13.16
CA SER A 201 -6.50 9.95 -12.43
C SER A 201 -5.47 9.40 -13.41
N ARG A 202 -4.30 10.04 -13.54
CA ARG A 202 -3.29 9.66 -14.54
C ARG A 202 -2.30 8.64 -14.02
N THR A 203 -2.10 8.60 -12.70
CA THR A 203 -1.15 7.69 -12.05
C THR A 203 -1.82 6.85 -10.96
N ILE A 204 -1.20 5.71 -10.62
CA ILE A 204 -1.65 4.85 -9.51
C ILE A 204 -1.69 5.63 -8.19
N ALA A 205 -0.71 6.51 -7.94
CA ALA A 205 -0.69 7.34 -6.74
C ALA A 205 -1.89 8.29 -6.66
N GLU A 206 -2.24 8.96 -7.76
CA GLU A 206 -3.40 9.87 -7.83
C GLU A 206 -4.73 9.12 -7.68
N LEU A 207 -4.86 7.95 -8.32
CA LEU A 207 -6.04 7.11 -8.19
C LEU A 207 -6.27 6.70 -6.73
N LEU A 208 -5.22 6.20 -6.06
CA LEU A 208 -5.31 5.80 -4.65
C LEU A 208 -5.55 7.00 -3.73
N ALA A 209 -4.87 8.12 -3.96
CA ALA A 209 -5.00 9.32 -3.15
C ALA A 209 -6.40 9.94 -3.25
N SER A 210 -7.04 9.90 -4.42
CA SER A 210 -8.40 10.43 -4.61
C SER A 210 -9.51 9.52 -4.09
N HIS A 211 -9.22 8.23 -3.87
CA HIS A 211 -10.26 7.24 -3.57
C HIS A 211 -10.10 6.49 -2.25
N HIS A 212 -9.00 6.70 -1.50
CA HIS A 212 -8.69 5.88 -0.34
C HIS A 212 -9.75 5.94 0.79
N GLU A 213 -10.48 7.04 0.92
CA GLU A 213 -11.55 7.22 1.92
C GLU A 213 -12.78 6.34 1.64
N PHE A 214 -12.92 5.83 0.42
CA PHE A 214 -14.02 4.94 0.03
C PHE A 214 -13.69 3.46 0.28
N PHE A 215 -12.47 3.11 0.70
CA PHE A 215 -12.21 1.73 1.11
C PHE A 215 -13.00 1.37 2.38
N PRO A 216 -13.40 0.10 2.53
CA PRO A 216 -14.07 -0.33 3.74
C PRO A 216 -13.21 -0.06 4.99
N PRO A 217 -13.83 0.23 6.15
CA PRO A 217 -13.11 0.55 7.39
C PRO A 217 -12.31 -0.63 7.94
N TRP A 218 -12.31 -1.79 7.30
CA TRP A 218 -11.54 -2.98 7.66
C TRP A 218 -10.30 -3.22 6.80
N LEU A 219 -10.14 -2.49 5.70
CA LEU A 219 -9.03 -2.60 4.76
C LEU A 219 -8.00 -1.50 4.98
N LEU A 220 -6.73 -1.87 5.17
CA LEU A 220 -5.60 -0.94 5.28
C LEU A 220 -4.87 -0.79 3.94
N LEU A 221 -4.67 0.44 3.46
CA LEU A 221 -3.78 0.66 2.31
C LEU A 221 -2.33 0.83 2.78
N LEU A 222 -1.41 0.02 2.28
CA LEU A 222 0.02 0.13 2.57
C LEU A 222 0.77 0.53 1.31
N CYS A 223 1.20 1.80 1.24
CA CYS A 223 1.98 2.32 0.12
C CYS A 223 3.44 2.50 0.50
N SER A 224 4.34 2.37 -0.47
CA SER A 224 5.77 2.71 -0.30
C SER A 224 6.17 3.81 -1.30
N ALA A 225 6.97 4.79 -0.87
CA ALA A 225 7.44 5.86 -1.74
C ALA A 225 8.83 6.40 -1.38
N ARG A 226 9.53 7.02 -2.34
CA ARG A 226 10.78 7.76 -2.05
C ARG A 226 10.48 9.01 -1.23
N LYS A 227 11.28 9.24 -0.18
CA LYS A 227 11.13 10.42 0.72
C LYS A 227 11.37 11.75 -0.01
N GLN A 228 12.12 11.71 -1.10
CA GLN A 228 12.44 12.85 -1.96
C GLN A 228 11.24 13.30 -2.80
N ASN A 229 10.32 12.39 -3.17
CA ASN A 229 9.15 12.75 -3.97
C ASN A 229 8.09 13.44 -3.09
N LYS A 230 8.25 14.75 -2.87
CA LYS A 230 7.37 15.54 -2.01
C LYS A 230 5.95 15.63 -2.56
N ALA A 231 5.77 15.65 -3.87
CA ALA A 231 4.45 15.66 -4.50
C ALA A 231 3.66 14.42 -4.10
N VAL A 232 4.21 13.22 -4.29
CA VAL A 232 3.55 11.96 -3.90
C VAL A 232 3.34 11.87 -2.40
N THR A 233 4.34 12.20 -1.57
CA THR A 233 4.16 12.13 -0.10
C THR A 233 3.13 13.13 0.46
N LYS A 234 2.78 14.17 -0.29
CA LYS A 234 1.70 15.13 0.05
C LYS A 234 0.31 14.62 -0.37
N LEU A 235 0.21 13.72 -1.35
CA LEU A 235 -1.07 13.08 -1.71
C LEU A 235 -1.62 12.20 -0.57
N PHE A 236 -0.74 11.68 0.28
CA PHE A 236 -1.07 10.76 1.37
C PHE A 236 -0.86 11.41 2.76
N THR A 237 -1.32 12.65 2.97
CA THR A 237 -1.19 13.35 4.27
C THR A 237 -2.02 12.70 5.38
N GLY A 238 -3.14 12.06 5.05
CA GLY A 238 -3.96 11.29 6.00
C GLY A 238 -3.37 9.94 6.41
N PHE A 239 -2.24 9.52 5.82
CA PHE A 239 -1.63 8.22 6.07
C PHE A 239 -0.63 8.30 7.22
N ARG A 240 -0.55 7.23 8.02
CA ARG A 240 0.50 7.09 9.02
C ARG A 240 1.85 6.90 8.32
N LYS A 241 2.77 7.85 8.48
CA LYS A 241 4.09 7.80 7.84
C LYS A 241 5.09 6.99 8.65
N ILE A 242 5.71 5.99 8.04
CA ILE A 242 6.83 5.22 8.61
C ILE A 242 8.08 5.52 7.79
N SER A 243 9.03 6.27 8.36
CA SER A 243 10.34 6.52 7.73
C SER A 243 11.34 5.44 8.13
N LEU A 244 12.00 4.84 7.14
CA LEU A 244 13.05 3.82 7.32
C LEU A 244 14.45 4.41 7.51
N ASP A 245 14.64 5.69 7.20
CA ASP A 245 15.95 6.34 7.12
C ASP A 245 16.10 7.54 8.06
N ASP A 246 15.18 7.71 9.02
CA ASP A 246 15.26 8.79 10.01
C ASP A 246 16.18 8.40 11.17
N LEU A 247 17.46 8.74 11.03
CA LEU A 247 18.54 8.42 11.99
C LEU A 247 18.33 9.02 13.40
N ARG A 248 17.34 9.89 13.60
CA ARG A 248 16.95 10.36 14.93
C ARG A 248 16.24 9.28 15.76
N LYS A 249 15.81 8.19 15.12
CA LYS A 249 15.12 7.08 15.78
C LYS A 249 16.12 5.99 16.18
N ALA A 250 16.23 5.74 17.48
CA ALA A 250 17.20 4.78 18.04
C ALA A 250 17.11 3.37 17.42
N TYR A 251 15.92 2.88 17.11
CA TYR A 251 15.74 1.57 16.47
C TYR A 251 16.32 1.51 15.05
N ILE A 252 16.35 2.63 14.33
CA ILE A 252 16.98 2.72 13.00
C ILE A 252 18.51 2.72 13.14
N VAL A 253 19.05 3.41 14.13
CA VAL A 253 20.49 3.39 14.43
C VAL A 253 20.96 1.99 14.79
N LYS A 254 20.19 1.27 15.63
CA LYS A 254 20.45 -0.14 15.98
C LYS A 254 20.46 -1.05 14.75
N ASP A 255 19.47 -0.92 13.87
CA ASP A 255 19.42 -1.69 12.61
C ASP A 255 20.70 -1.47 11.76
N VAL A 256 21.14 -0.22 11.61
CA VAL A 256 22.31 0.13 10.81
C VAL A 256 23.60 -0.46 11.41
N GLN A 257 23.73 -0.45 12.73
CA GLN A 257 24.86 -1.06 13.44
C GLN A 257 24.87 -2.58 13.24
N GLN A 258 23.74 -3.24 13.45
CA GLN A 258 23.59 -4.69 13.29
C GLN A 258 23.84 -5.15 11.84
N LEU A 259 23.43 -4.35 10.85
CA LEU A 259 23.70 -4.63 9.44
C LEU A 259 25.20 -4.58 9.13
N LYS A 260 25.94 -3.64 9.72
CA LYS A 260 27.41 -3.53 9.55
C LYS A 260 28.13 -4.74 10.13
N GLU A 261 27.74 -5.18 11.33
CA GLU A 261 28.33 -6.34 12.00
C GLU A 261 28.12 -7.66 11.23
N ARG A 262 26.98 -7.79 10.55
CA ARG A 262 26.60 -9.00 9.79
C ARG A 262 27.12 -9.03 8.35
N THR A 263 27.68 -7.93 7.85
CA THR A 263 28.23 -7.85 6.50
C THR A 263 29.74 -8.06 6.55
N PRO A 264 30.30 -9.20 6.09
CA PRO A 264 31.75 -9.39 6.08
C PRO A 264 32.44 -8.31 5.22
N ALA A 265 33.60 -7.84 5.67
CA ALA A 265 34.35 -6.69 5.13
C ALA A 265 34.62 -6.74 3.60
N SER A 266 34.49 -7.91 2.96
CA SER A 266 34.62 -8.09 1.51
C SER A 266 33.46 -7.52 0.69
N ALA A 267 32.24 -7.39 1.25
CA ALA A 267 31.08 -6.84 0.56
C ALA A 267 31.00 -5.30 0.65
N THR A 268 31.65 -4.71 1.65
CA THR A 268 31.71 -3.25 1.87
C THR A 268 32.45 -2.53 0.72
N LYS A 269 33.49 -3.16 0.15
CA LYS A 269 34.22 -2.60 -1.01
C LYS A 269 33.38 -2.56 -2.30
N ARG A 270 32.49 -3.53 -2.53
CA ARG A 270 31.64 -3.53 -3.75
C ARG A 270 30.49 -2.51 -3.67
N LYS A 271 29.92 -2.27 -2.49
CA LYS A 271 28.80 -1.33 -2.32
C LYS A 271 29.24 0.14 -2.28
N LEU A 272 30.41 0.44 -1.72
CA LEU A 272 31.02 1.77 -1.80
C LEU A 272 31.52 2.10 -3.22
N ARG A 273 32.04 1.10 -3.97
CA ARG A 273 32.50 1.32 -5.35
C ARG A 273 31.35 1.60 -6.32
N CYS A 274 30.17 1.00 -6.13
CA CYS A 274 28.97 1.33 -6.93
C CYS A 274 28.41 2.73 -6.63
N SER A 275 28.57 3.28 -5.41
CA SER A 275 28.19 4.67 -5.13
C SER A 275 29.24 5.70 -5.57
N LEU A 276 30.51 5.31 -5.70
CA LEU A 276 31.59 6.23 -6.10
C LEU A 276 31.89 6.23 -7.61
N HIS A 277 31.43 5.24 -8.38
CA HIS A 277 31.58 5.23 -9.85
C HIS A 277 30.44 5.93 -10.61
N LEU A 278 29.40 6.41 -9.92
CA LEU A 278 28.30 7.18 -10.54
C LEU A 278 28.47 8.70 -10.41
N GLU A 279 29.51 9.19 -9.72
CA GLU A 279 29.83 10.63 -9.61
C GLU A 279 31.08 11.06 -10.40
N GLN A 280 31.72 10.16 -11.16
CA GLN A 280 32.84 10.51 -12.03
C GLN A 280 32.59 10.02 -13.46
N ASN A 281 31.75 10.77 -14.18
CA ASN A 281 31.92 10.94 -15.62
C ASN A 281 31.21 12.24 -16.04
N PRO A 282 31.90 13.39 -16.01
CA PRO A 282 31.54 14.50 -16.88
C PRO A 282 32.06 14.19 -18.28
N SER A 283 31.19 14.30 -19.27
CA SER A 283 31.57 14.66 -20.63
C SER A 283 30.87 15.97 -20.95
#